data_AF-B7P3B5-F1
#
_entry.id   AF-B7P3B5-F1
#
_cell.length_a   1.000
_cell.length_b   1.000
_cell.length_c   1.000
_cell.angle_alpha   90.00
_cell.angle_beta   90.00
_cell.angle_gamma   90.00
#
_symmetry.space_group_name_H-M   'P 1'
#
loop_
_entity.id
_entity.type
_entity.pdbx_description
1 polymer ?
#
loop_
_entity_poly.entity_id
_entity_poly.type
_entity_poly.pdbx_seq_one_letter_code
_entity_poly.pdbx_strand_id
1 'polypeptide(L)'
;NIWSCLIGALSLHVYRSGMDQMVVQRYLASRTLEEAKWTARVGMTLFSLFHLSLTGMGMLLIYWFRDCDPLLSGSIKKLEQILPFYVKEHFADFPGFSGLFLAGVVSAAT
;
A
#
# COMPACT_ATOMS: atom_id res chain seq x y z
N ASN A 1 20.38 0.82 -6.27
CA ASN A 1 21.15 2.05 -5.95
C ASN A 1 20.21 3.01 -5.24
N ILE A 2 20.55 3.45 -4.01
CA ILE A 2 19.62 4.20 -3.14
C ILE A 2 19.15 5.52 -3.78
N TRP A 3 20.03 6.17 -4.53
CA TRP A 3 19.74 7.41 -5.25
C TRP A 3 18.67 7.23 -6.33
N SER A 4 18.70 6.11 -7.06
CA SER A 4 17.68 5.79 -8.07
C SER A 4 16.31 5.56 -7.41
N CYS A 5 16.27 4.91 -6.25
CA CYS A 5 15.04 4.70 -5.50
C CYS A 5 14.46 6.03 -4.99
N LEU A 6 15.31 6.93 -4.46
CA LEU A 6 14.88 8.23 -3.98
C LEU A 6 14.33 9.12 -5.12
N ILE A 7 15.06 9.19 -6.24
CA ILE A 7 14.62 9.98 -7.40
C ILE A 7 13.32 9.42 -7.98
N GLY A 8 13.22 8.10 -8.13
CA GLY A 8 12.01 7.44 -8.60
C GLY A 8 10.81 7.66 -7.67
N ALA A 9 10.99 7.49 -6.37
CA ALA A 9 9.93 7.69 -5.38
C ALA A 9 9.45 9.14 -5.35
N LEU A 10 10.36 10.12 -5.36
CA LEU A 10 10.00 11.54 -5.38
C LEU A 10 9.22 11.91 -6.65
N SER A 11 9.69 11.42 -7.81
CA SER A 11 9.06 11.69 -9.10
C SER A 11 7.64 11.13 -9.16
N LEU A 12 7.46 9.90 -8.65
CA LEU A 12 6.13 9.27 -8.54
C LEU A 12 5.22 10.08 -7.60
N HIS A 13 5.74 10.53 -6.46
CA HIS A 13 4.98 11.30 -5.47
C HIS A 13 4.46 12.62 -6.05
N VAL A 14 5.33 13.34 -6.77
CA VAL A 14 4.98 14.61 -7.44
C VAL A 14 3.94 14.36 -8.54
N TYR A 15 4.16 13.35 -9.39
CA TYR A 15 3.21 12.98 -10.44
C TYR A 15 1.83 12.68 -9.86
N ARG A 16 1.75 11.79 -8.85
CA ARG A 16 0.48 11.42 -8.23
C ARG A 16 -0.23 12.59 -7.57
N SER A 17 0.52 13.52 -6.99
CA SER A 17 -0.07 14.62 -6.22
C SER A 17 -0.49 15.80 -7.09
N GLY A 18 0.14 16.01 -8.25
CA GLY A 18 -0.06 17.20 -9.07
C GLY A 18 -0.49 16.96 -10.52
N MET A 19 -0.35 15.75 -11.04
CA MET A 19 -0.61 15.42 -12.46
C MET A 19 -1.61 14.27 -12.65
N ASP A 20 -1.85 13.45 -11.62
CA ASP A 20 -2.87 12.41 -11.66
C ASP A 20 -4.25 13.07 -11.77
N GLN A 21 -4.93 12.78 -12.88
CA GLN A 21 -6.20 13.40 -13.23
C GLN A 21 -7.26 13.24 -12.13
N MET A 22 -7.32 12.07 -11.49
CA MET A 22 -8.32 11.81 -10.44
C MET A 22 -8.05 12.65 -9.20
N VAL A 23 -6.77 12.88 -8.89
CA VAL A 23 -6.35 13.71 -7.76
C VAL A 23 -6.59 15.18 -8.05
N VAL A 24 -6.21 15.66 -9.24
CA VAL A 24 -6.43 17.05 -9.67
C VAL A 24 -7.93 17.39 -9.69
N GLN A 25 -8.77 16.47 -10.18
CA GLN A 25 -10.22 16.67 -10.18
C GLN A 25 -10.80 16.82 -8.76
N ARG A 26 -10.26 16.13 -7.75
CA ARG A 26 -10.67 16.31 -6.35
C ARG A 26 -10.35 17.70 -5.83
N TYR A 27 -9.23 18.28 -6.25
CA TYR A 27 -8.89 19.66 -5.90
C TYR A 27 -9.84 20.66 -6.58
N LEU A 28 -10.15 20.45 -7.86
CA LEU A 28 -11.05 21.31 -8.63
C LEU A 28 -12.51 21.23 -8.14
N ALA A 29 -12.90 20.12 -7.51
CA ALA A 29 -14.22 19.97 -6.89
C ALA A 29 -14.38 20.72 -5.55
N SER A 30 -13.29 21.24 -4.98
CA SER A 30 -13.33 22.03 -3.74
C SER A 30 -13.92 23.42 -4.00
N ARG A 31 -14.68 23.97 -3.03
CA ARG A 31 -15.40 25.25 -3.22
C ARG A 31 -14.48 26.45 -3.08
N THR A 32 -13.40 26.30 -2.32
CA THR A 32 -12.42 27.36 -2.07
C THR A 32 -10.99 26.85 -2.21
N LEU A 33 -10.05 27.77 -2.43
CA LEU A 33 -8.62 27.45 -2.50
C LEU A 33 -8.10 26.84 -1.18
N GLU A 34 -8.61 27.27 -0.03
CA GLU A 34 -8.20 26.74 1.28
C GLU A 34 -8.67 25.29 1.48
N GLU A 35 -9.89 24.95 1.04
CA GLU A 35 -10.37 23.56 1.01
C GLU A 35 -9.55 22.68 0.06
N ALA A 36 -9.18 23.21 -1.11
CA ALA A 36 -8.33 22.48 -2.07
C ALA A 36 -6.94 22.20 -1.48
N LYS A 37 -6.31 23.19 -0.82
CA LYS A 37 -5.03 23.02 -0.12
C LYS A 37 -5.13 22.03 1.03
N TRP A 38 -6.24 22.05 1.78
CA TRP A 38 -6.48 21.07 2.84
C TRP A 38 -6.60 19.66 2.28
N THR A 39 -7.42 19.48 1.24
CA THR A 39 -7.59 18.20 0.53
C THR A 39 -6.26 17.67 0.01
N ALA A 40 -5.42 18.52 -0.58
CA ALA A 40 -4.09 18.16 -1.03
C ALA A 40 -3.17 17.72 0.12
N ARG A 41 -3.15 18.47 1.23
CA ARG A 41 -2.32 18.11 2.40
C ARG A 41 -2.74 16.78 3.00
N VAL A 42 -4.04 16.59 3.27
CA VAL A 42 -4.57 15.34 3.83
C VAL A 42 -4.32 14.18 2.88
N GLY A 43 -4.57 14.36 1.58
CA GLY A 43 -4.32 13.34 0.56
C GLY A 43 -2.85 12.91 0.52
N MET A 44 -1.92 13.88 0.52
CA MET A 44 -0.49 13.61 0.53
C MET A 44 -0.04 12.91 1.82
N THR A 45 -0.54 13.31 2.98
CA THR A 45 -0.24 12.64 4.26
C THR A 45 -0.73 11.20 4.26
N LEU A 46 -1.98 10.95 3.85
CA LEU A 46 -2.54 9.60 3.79
C LEU A 46 -1.78 8.71 2.80
N PHE A 47 -1.41 9.24 1.64
CA PHE A 47 -0.64 8.51 0.64
C PHE A 47 0.76 8.12 1.15
N SER A 48 1.44 9.02 1.86
CA SER A 48 2.73 8.74 2.51
C SER A 48 2.60 7.69 3.61
N LEU A 49 1.59 7.79 4.48
CA LEU A 49 1.33 6.80 5.53
C LEU A 49 1.03 5.42 4.96
N PHE A 50 0.25 5.36 3.88
CA PHE A 50 -0.04 4.12 3.17
C PHE A 50 1.23 3.46 2.64
N HIS A 51 2.11 4.21 1.96
CA HIS A 51 3.40 3.69 1.46
C HIS A 51 4.29 3.19 2.60
N LEU A 52 4.38 3.95 3.70
CA LEU A 52 5.15 3.55 4.87
C LEU A 52 4.62 2.23 5.46
N SER A 53 3.29 2.08 5.54
CA SER A 53 2.67 0.85 6.05
C SER A 53 2.94 -0.35 5.14
N LEU A 54 2.89 -0.18 3.81
CA LEU A 54 3.20 -1.23 2.85
C LEU A 54 4.67 -1.67 2.92
N THR A 55 5.60 -0.71 2.94
CA THR A 55 7.03 -1.02 3.07
C THR A 55 7.33 -1.66 4.42
N GLY A 56 6.71 -1.16 5.51
CA GLY A 56 6.81 -1.75 6.84
C GLY A 56 6.34 -3.21 6.87
N MET A 57 5.16 -3.49 6.31
CA MET A 57 4.63 -4.84 6.19
C MET A 57 5.55 -5.75 5.38
N GLY A 58 6.06 -5.28 4.24
CA GLY A 58 7.02 -6.04 3.43
C GLY A 58 8.29 -6.41 4.20
N MET A 59 8.86 -5.45 4.93
CA MET A 59 10.04 -5.70 5.77
C MET A 59 9.75 -6.71 6.90
N LEU A 60 8.59 -6.60 7.55
CA LEU A 60 8.18 -7.53 8.60
C LEU A 60 8.01 -8.96 8.08
N LEU A 61 7.39 -9.14 6.92
CA LEU A 61 7.23 -10.46 6.30
C LEU A 61 8.58 -11.08 5.93
N ILE A 62 9.50 -10.29 5.37
CA ILE A 62 10.87 -10.75 5.06
C ILE A 62 11.58 -11.19 6.34
N TYR A 63 11.46 -10.41 7.42
CA TYR A 63 12.06 -10.76 8.71
C TYR A 63 11.45 -12.04 9.30
N TRP A 64 10.13 -12.19 9.21
CA TRP A 64 9.41 -13.36 9.74
C TRP A 64 9.80 -14.66 9.03
N PHE A 65 9.84 -14.64 7.69
CA PHE A 65 10.15 -15.80 6.87
C PHE A 65 11.65 -15.98 6.59
N ARG A 66 12.54 -15.33 7.35
CA ARG A 66 13.99 -15.39 7.14
C ARG A 66 14.57 -16.81 7.31
N ASP A 67 14.00 -17.59 8.22
CA ASP A 67 14.48 -18.93 8.59
C ASP A 67 13.68 -20.03 7.86
N CYS A 68 12.49 -19.70 7.35
CA CYS A 68 11.62 -20.63 6.64
C CYS A 68 10.98 -19.91 5.46
N ASP A 69 11.60 -20.03 4.28
CA ASP A 69 11.09 -19.36 3.08
C ASP A 69 9.89 -20.14 2.49
N PRO A 70 8.68 -19.54 2.48
CA PRO A 70 7.48 -20.18 1.95
C PRO A 70 7.54 -20.39 0.43
N LEU A 71 8.38 -19.63 -0.29
CA LEU A 71 8.57 -19.77 -1.73
C LEU A 71 9.47 -20.97 -2.05
N LEU A 72 10.57 -21.13 -1.33
CA LEU A 72 11.50 -22.26 -1.51
C LEU A 72 10.90 -23.59 -1.04
N SER A 73 10.07 -23.57 0.01
CA SER A 73 9.35 -24.75 0.47
C SER A 73 8.21 -25.19 -0.45
N GLY A 74 7.85 -24.37 -1.46
CA GLY A 74 6.76 -24.65 -2.39
C GLY A 74 5.36 -24.36 -1.82
N SER A 75 5.27 -23.73 -0.66
CA SER A 75 4.00 -23.35 -0.01
C SER A 75 3.28 -22.22 -0.77
N ILE A 76 4.04 -21.34 -1.43
CA ILE A 76 3.53 -20.32 -2.36
C ILE A 76 4.18 -20.47 -3.74
N LYS A 77 3.44 -20.12 -4.80
CA LYS A 77 3.95 -20.17 -6.19
C LYS A 77 4.58 -18.86 -6.65
N LYS A 78 4.15 -17.74 -6.05
CA LYS A 78 4.61 -16.39 -6.37
C LYS A 78 4.84 -15.62 -5.09
N LEU A 79 5.88 -14.78 -5.08
CA LEU A 79 6.23 -13.94 -3.91
C LEU A 79 5.07 -13.01 -3.50
N GLU A 80 4.26 -12.54 -4.44
CA GLU A 80 3.08 -11.68 -4.18
C GLU A 80 2.05 -12.35 -3.25
N GLN A 81 2.06 -13.68 -3.16
CA GLN A 81 1.14 -14.45 -2.32
C GLN A 81 1.59 -14.54 -0.86
N ILE A 82 2.76 -13.99 -0.50
CA ILE A 82 3.33 -14.09 0.84
C ILE A 82 2.44 -13.45 1.92
N LEU A 83 1.86 -12.29 1.63
CA LEU A 83 0.97 -11.60 2.58
C LEU A 83 -0.37 -12.34 2.75
N PRO A 84 -1.09 -12.75 1.67
CA PRO A 84 -2.25 -13.62 1.81
C PRO A 84 -1.95 -14.95 2.52
N PHE A 85 -0.77 -15.53 2.29
CA PHE A 85 -0.33 -16.75 2.97
C PHE A 85 -0.15 -16.54 4.47
N TYR A 86 0.54 -15.46 4.87
CA TYR A 86 0.69 -15.07 6.28
C TYR A 86 -0.66 -14.84 6.97
N VAL A 87 -1.58 -14.12 6.32
CA VAL A 87 -2.94 -13.89 6.84
C VAL A 87 -3.69 -15.21 7.03
N LYS A 88 -3.63 -16.11 6.04
CA LYS A 88 -4.29 -17.42 6.11
C LYS A 88 -3.74 -18.27 7.25
N GLU A 89 -2.44 -18.24 7.49
CA GLU A 89 -1.82 -19.12 8.49
C GLU A 89 -2.00 -18.59 9.92
N HIS A 90 -1.97 -17.26 10.11
CA HIS A 90 -1.91 -16.67 11.46
C HIS A 90 -3.22 -15.98 11.89
N PHE A 91 -4.09 -15.62 10.95
CA PHE A 91 -5.33 -14.88 11.22
C PHE A 91 -6.59 -15.61 10.76
N ALA A 92 -6.49 -16.87 10.31
CA ALA A 92 -7.67 -17.67 9.94
C ALA A 92 -8.62 -17.92 11.12
N ASP A 93 -8.07 -18.07 12.33
CA ASP A 93 -8.85 -18.33 13.53
C ASP A 93 -9.58 -17.09 14.06
N PHE A 94 -9.25 -15.89 13.57
CA PHE A 94 -9.92 -14.66 13.97
C PHE A 94 -11.19 -14.45 13.14
N PRO A 95 -12.39 -14.58 13.74
CA PRO A 95 -13.64 -14.50 12.99
C PRO A 95 -13.80 -13.12 12.34
N GLY A 96 -14.01 -13.11 11.02
CA GLY A 96 -14.23 -11.89 10.24
C GLY A 96 -12.98 -11.24 9.65
N PHE A 97 -11.77 -11.52 10.14
CA PHE A 97 -10.54 -10.88 9.64
C PHE A 97 -10.25 -11.24 8.18
N SER A 98 -10.30 -12.54 7.84
CA SER A 98 -10.08 -13.02 6.47
C SER A 98 -11.09 -12.42 5.49
N GLY A 99 -12.33 -12.19 5.93
CA GLY A 99 -13.37 -11.53 5.13
C GLY A 99 -13.07 -10.05 4.91
N LEU A 100 -12.68 -9.32 5.96
CA LEU A 100 -12.27 -7.92 5.87
C LEU A 100 -11.04 -7.74 4.97
N PHE A 101 -10.04 -8.61 5.12
CA PHE A 101 -8.84 -8.62 4.29
C PHE A 101 -9.19 -8.83 2.81
N LEU A 102 -10.01 -9.84 2.50
CA LEU A 102 -10.45 -10.09 1.14
C LEU A 102 -11.25 -8.92 0.57
N ALA A 103 -12.16 -8.34 1.35
CA ALA A 103 -12.93 -7.16 0.94
C ALA A 103 -12.02 -5.97 0.63
N GLY A 104 -10.96 -5.74 1.43
CA GLY A 104 -9.96 -4.70 1.17
C GLY A 104 -9.17 -4.94 -0.11
N VAL A 105 -8.71 -6.17 -0.35
CA VAL A 105 -7.97 -6.53 -1.57
C VAL A 105 -8.85 -6.33 -2.81
N VAL A 106 -10.10 -6.79 -2.77
CA VAL A 106 -11.04 -6.63 -3.89
C VAL A 106 -11.39 -5.15 -4.12
N SER A 107 -11.60 -4.38 -3.05
CA SER A 107 -11.86 -2.94 -3.14
C SER A 107 -10.67 -2.15 -3.69
N ALA A 108 -9.43 -2.63 -3.52
CA ALA A 108 -8.24 -1.99 -4.08
C ALA A 108 -8.00 -2.40 -5.54
N ALA A 109 -8.48 -3.57 -5.95
CA ALA A 109 -8.38 -4.07 -7.32
C ALA A 109 -9.47 -3.51 -8.25
N THR A 110 -10.54 -2.96 -7.68
CA THR A 110 -11.67 -2.33 -8.39
C THR A 110 -11.45 -0.84 -8.50
#